data_AF-A0A7W0SYJ9-F1
#
_entry.id   AF-A0A7W0SYJ9-F1
#
_cell.length_a   1.000
_cell.length_b   1.000
_cell.length_c   1.000
_cell.angle_alpha   90.00
_cell.angle_beta   90.00
_cell.angle_gamma   90.00
#
_symmetry.space_group_name_H-M   'P 1'
#
loop_
_entity.id
_entity.type
_entity.pdbx_description
1 polymer ?
#
loop_
_entity_poly.entity_id
_entity_poly.type
_entity_poly.pdbx_seq_one_letter_code
_entity_poly.pdbx_strand_id
1 'polypeptide(L)'
;HEIYFEHLGGEGGNPSGAIAGLVERDFGSADAWRADLKGSGMAGRGWAWTAYDWDEGRLFNYVGDAQNTFPVWNATPLVALDVYEHAYFLDYQTDRAAYIEAFFRNLDWSVVNGWIDAYRIPTA
;
A
#
# COMPACT_ATOMS: atom_id res chain seq x y z
N HIS A 1 8.73 -6.34 4.66
CA HIS A 1 8.20 -6.95 5.89
C HIS A 1 8.04 -5.97 7.05
N GLU A 2 9.05 -5.20 7.46
CA GLU A 2 8.87 -4.21 8.56
C GLU A 2 7.71 -3.25 8.28
N ILE A 3 7.74 -2.55 7.14
CA ILE A 3 6.64 -1.68 6.69
C ILE A 3 5.29 -2.42 6.70
N TYR A 4 5.26 -3.63 6.11
CA TYR A 4 4.04 -4.46 6.03
C TYR A 4 3.42 -4.71 7.41
N PHE A 5 4.20 -5.13 8.40
CA PHE A 5 3.66 -5.41 9.73
C PHE A 5 3.35 -4.14 10.53
N GLU A 6 4.15 -3.07 10.36
CA GLU A 6 3.98 -1.83 11.11
C GLU A 6 2.65 -1.14 10.83
N HIS A 7 2.16 -1.15 9.59
CA HIS A 7 0.87 -0.53 9.24
C HIS A 7 -0.32 -1.50 9.29
N LEU A 8 -0.21 -2.62 10.02
CA LEU A 8 -1.30 -3.58 10.22
C LEU A 8 -1.80 -3.60 11.67
N GLY A 9 -3.08 -3.93 11.84
CA GLY A 9 -3.74 -3.99 13.16
C GLY A 9 -4.64 -2.79 13.45
N GLY A 10 -4.85 -1.90 12.47
CA GLY A 10 -5.80 -0.80 12.55
C GLY A 10 -7.23 -1.21 12.17
N GLU A 11 -8.12 -0.21 12.13
CA GLU A 11 -9.54 -0.42 11.80
C GLU A 11 -9.80 -0.59 10.29
N GLY A 12 -8.77 -0.40 9.44
CA GLY A 12 -8.87 -0.49 7.99
C GLY A 12 -9.85 0.51 7.38
N GLY A 13 -10.55 0.08 6.33
CA GLY A 13 -11.58 0.89 5.69
C GLY A 13 -11.01 1.95 4.74
N ASN A 14 -11.65 3.12 4.68
CA ASN A 14 -11.18 4.22 3.82
C ASN A 14 -9.98 4.93 4.48
N PRO A 15 -9.01 5.41 3.69
CA PRO A 15 -7.96 6.29 4.20
C PRO A 15 -8.54 7.46 4.99
N SER A 16 -7.87 7.86 6.06
CA SER A 16 -8.22 9.02 6.90
C SER A 16 -7.00 9.87 7.18
N GLY A 17 -7.18 11.16 7.50
CA GLY A 17 -6.06 12.09 7.73
C GLY A 17 -5.37 12.57 6.45
N ALA A 18 -4.08 12.85 6.52
CA ALA A 18 -3.28 13.38 5.42
C ALA A 18 -3.24 12.43 4.20
N ILE A 19 -3.13 11.13 4.44
CA ILE A 19 -3.14 10.12 3.37
C ILE A 19 -4.43 10.15 2.54
N ALA A 20 -5.57 10.48 3.16
CA ALA A 20 -6.84 10.57 2.44
C ALA A 20 -6.82 11.69 1.39
N GLY A 21 -6.25 12.85 1.73
CA GLY A 21 -6.08 13.96 0.80
C GLY A 21 -5.13 13.63 -0.35
N LEU A 22 -4.02 12.96 -0.07
CA LEU A 22 -3.08 12.51 -1.10
C LEU A 22 -3.71 11.47 -2.03
N VAL A 23 -4.44 10.49 -1.48
CA VAL A 23 -5.16 9.47 -2.26
C VAL A 23 -6.21 10.09 -3.16
N GLU A 24 -7.02 11.02 -2.65
CA GLU A 24 -8.02 11.73 -3.45
C GLU A 24 -7.35 12.54 -4.57
N ARG A 25 -6.24 13.23 -4.28
CA ARG A 25 -5.50 14.02 -5.27
C ARG A 25 -4.93 13.16 -6.40
N ASP A 26 -4.31 12.04 -6.06
CA ASP A 26 -3.46 11.29 -6.99
C ASP A 26 -4.17 10.13 -7.68
N PHE A 27 -5.23 9.59 -7.06
CA PHE A 27 -6.06 8.51 -7.61
C PHE A 27 -7.51 8.92 -7.88
N GLY A 28 -7.93 10.10 -7.42
CA GLY A 28 -9.30 10.60 -7.60
C GLY A 28 -10.33 10.02 -6.64
N SER A 29 -10.05 8.91 -5.96
CA SER A 29 -10.85 8.38 -4.86
C SER A 29 -10.14 7.24 -4.12
N ALA A 30 -10.57 6.98 -2.88
CA ALA A 30 -10.15 5.80 -2.13
C ALA A 30 -10.50 4.47 -2.84
N ASP A 31 -11.62 4.43 -3.57
CA ASP A 31 -12.03 3.25 -4.34
C ASP A 31 -11.12 3.01 -5.55
N ALA A 32 -10.76 4.07 -6.27
CA ALA A 32 -9.82 3.99 -7.38
C ALA A 32 -8.43 3.53 -6.91
N TRP A 33 -7.93 4.08 -5.81
CA TRP A 33 -6.66 3.64 -5.21
C TRP A 33 -6.69 2.16 -4.79
N ARG A 34 -7.75 1.71 -4.10
CA ARG A 34 -7.89 0.30 -3.69
C ARG A 34 -7.98 -0.63 -4.89
N ALA A 35 -8.72 -0.26 -5.93
CA ALA A 35 -8.85 -1.04 -7.14
C ALA A 35 -7.49 -1.21 -7.85
N ASP A 36 -6.71 -0.12 -7.93
CA ASP A 36 -5.39 -0.12 -8.55
C ASP A 36 -4.35 -0.91 -7.73
N LEU A 37 -4.33 -0.76 -6.41
CA LEU A 37 -3.43 -1.52 -5.54
C LEU A 37 -3.78 -3.01 -5.52
N LYS A 38 -5.08 -3.35 -5.51
CA LYS A 38 -5.56 -4.73 -5.65
C LYS A 38 -5.17 -5.30 -7.00
N GLY A 39 -5.36 -4.56 -8.09
CA GLY A 39 -4.93 -4.96 -9.43
C GLY A 39 -3.43 -5.27 -9.47
N SER A 40 -2.62 -4.39 -8.88
CA SER A 40 -1.17 -4.57 -8.73
C SER A 40 -0.83 -5.84 -7.92
N GLY A 41 -1.49 -6.08 -6.78
CA GLY A 41 -1.27 -7.29 -5.96
C GLY A 41 -1.72 -8.59 -6.63
N MET A 42 -2.74 -8.54 -7.48
CA MET A 42 -3.18 -9.69 -8.27
C MET A 42 -2.22 -9.98 -9.44
N ALA A 43 -1.60 -8.96 -10.02
CA ALA A 43 -0.65 -9.11 -11.13
C ALA A 43 0.77 -9.47 -10.66
N GLY A 44 1.17 -9.00 -9.47
CA GLY A 44 2.50 -9.20 -8.93
C GLY A 44 2.75 -10.58 -8.30
N ARG A 45 4.04 -10.94 -8.20
CA ARG A 45 4.47 -12.21 -7.59
C ARG A 45 5.00 -12.09 -6.17
N GLY A 46 5.42 -10.90 -5.77
CA GLY A 46 6.05 -10.67 -4.47
C GLY A 46 5.34 -9.61 -3.66
N TRP A 47 5.29 -8.38 -4.17
CA TRP A 47 4.78 -7.22 -3.46
C TRP A 47 3.98 -6.31 -4.37
N ALA A 48 3.01 -5.62 -3.80
CA ALA A 48 2.45 -4.39 -4.34
C ALA A 48 2.64 -3.26 -3.33
N TRP A 49 2.95 -2.07 -3.81
CA TRP A 49 3.32 -0.94 -2.97
C TRP A 49 2.48 0.27 -3.35
N THR A 50 2.12 1.09 -2.36
CA THR A 50 1.83 2.51 -2.57
C THR A 50 3.01 3.31 -2.02
N ALA A 51 3.56 4.20 -2.84
CA ALA A 51 4.66 5.07 -2.44
C ALA A 51 4.43 6.49 -2.91
N TYR A 52 5.08 7.44 -2.25
CA TYR A 52 5.23 8.81 -2.73
C TYR A 52 6.48 8.90 -3.60
N ASP A 53 6.31 9.28 -4.86
CA ASP A 53 7.39 9.60 -5.77
C ASP A 53 7.82 11.06 -5.57
N TRP A 54 9.08 11.29 -5.21
CA TRP A 54 9.60 12.63 -4.94
C TRP A 54 9.93 13.41 -6.22
N ASP A 55 10.12 12.73 -7.35
CA ASP A 55 10.38 13.37 -8.63
C ASP A 55 9.07 13.84 -9.29
N GLU A 56 8.00 13.03 -9.19
CA GLU A 56 6.67 13.36 -9.70
C GLU A 56 5.79 14.12 -8.69
N GLY A 57 6.16 14.09 -7.41
CA GLY A 57 5.44 14.78 -6.34
C GLY A 57 4.08 14.17 -5.98
N ARG A 58 3.88 12.89 -6.29
CA ARG A 58 2.59 12.20 -6.16
C ARG A 58 2.69 10.76 -5.66
N LEU A 59 1.57 10.26 -5.16
CA LEU A 59 1.41 8.84 -4.91
C LEU A 59 1.25 8.05 -6.21
N PHE A 60 1.75 6.83 -6.18
CA PHE A 60 1.54 5.85 -7.23
C PHE A 60 1.62 4.44 -6.62
N ASN A 61 1.04 3.47 -7.33
CA ASN A 61 1.20 2.06 -7.00
C ASN A 61 2.17 1.38 -7.97
N TYR A 62 2.94 0.42 -7.48
CA TYR A 62 3.84 -0.38 -8.30
C TYR A 62 4.02 -1.80 -7.76
N VAL A 63 4.51 -2.68 -8.63
CA VAL A 63 4.78 -4.09 -8.30
C VAL A 63 6.28 -4.28 -8.02
N GLY A 64 6.58 -5.05 -6.99
CA GLY A 64 7.91 -5.64 -6.78
C GLY A 64 7.83 -7.16 -6.87
N ASP A 65 8.30 -7.76 -7.97
CA ASP A 65 8.14 -9.21 -8.22
C ASP A 65 9.01 -10.10 -7.32
N ALA A 66 10.00 -9.52 -6.64
CA ALA A 66 10.72 -10.15 -5.55
C ALA A 66 11.17 -9.08 -4.55
N GLN A 67 11.88 -9.49 -3.50
CA GLN A 67 12.39 -8.60 -2.45
C GLN A 67 13.28 -7.46 -2.99
N ASN A 68 13.91 -7.64 -4.16
CA ASN A 68 14.85 -6.71 -4.76
C ASN A 68 14.55 -6.39 -6.24
N THR A 69 13.35 -6.68 -6.72
CA THR A 69 12.97 -6.47 -8.13
C THR A 69 12.11 -5.24 -8.27
N PHE A 70 12.38 -4.44 -9.32
CA PHE A 70 11.71 -3.16 -9.61
C PHE A 70 11.72 -2.15 -8.45
N PRO A 71 12.87 -1.90 -7.80
CA PRO A 71 12.94 -0.80 -6.83
C PRO A 71 12.71 0.52 -7.57
N VAL A 72 11.89 1.38 -6.96
CA VAL A 72 11.72 2.76 -7.44
C VAL A 72 12.64 3.66 -6.63
N TRP A 73 13.51 4.37 -7.33
CA TRP A 73 14.43 5.32 -6.73
C TRP A 73 13.68 6.60 -6.36
N ASN A 74 14.18 7.29 -5.34
CA ASN A 74 13.59 8.55 -4.87
C ASN A 74 12.08 8.43 -4.58
N ALA A 75 11.67 7.30 -4.01
CA ALA A 75 10.30 7.07 -3.57
C ALA A 75 10.26 6.64 -2.11
N THR A 76 9.22 7.07 -1.38
CA THR A 76 8.97 6.68 0.01
C THR A 76 7.78 5.72 0.06
N PRO A 77 7.99 4.43 0.37
CA PRO A 77 6.90 3.47 0.52
C PRO A 77 6.03 3.81 1.73
N LEU A 78 4.72 3.79 1.55
CA LEU A 78 3.72 4.12 2.57
C LEU A 78 2.75 2.97 2.85
N VAL A 79 2.50 2.12 1.86
CA VAL A 79 1.73 0.88 2.03
C VAL A 79 2.48 -0.24 1.34
N ALA A 80 2.72 -1.33 2.06
CA ALA A 80 3.32 -2.55 1.55
C ALA A 80 2.28 -3.68 1.62
N LEU A 81 1.99 -4.31 0.49
CA LEU A 81 1.13 -5.49 0.40
C LEU A 81 1.98 -6.67 -0.03
N ASP A 82 2.26 -7.60 0.90
CA ASP A 82 2.93 -8.85 0.59
C ASP A 82 1.97 -9.80 -0.14
N VAL A 83 2.34 -10.26 -1.33
CA VAL A 83 1.57 -11.22 -2.13
C VAL A 83 2.35 -12.51 -2.43
N TYR A 84 3.47 -12.76 -1.73
CA TYR A 84 4.04 -14.10 -1.68
C TYR A 84 3.02 -15.07 -1.07
N GLU A 85 2.94 -16.29 -1.59
CA GLU A 85 1.98 -17.28 -1.09
C GLU A 85 2.14 -17.54 0.40
N HIS A 86 3.37 -17.52 0.93
CA HIS A 86 3.60 -17.71 2.36
C HIS A 86 2.95 -16.64 3.26
N ALA A 87 2.55 -15.49 2.72
CA ALA A 87 1.90 -14.44 3.48
C ALA A 87 0.42 -14.75 3.78
N TYR A 88 -0.22 -15.60 2.98
CA TYR A 88 -1.67 -15.81 3.06
C TYR A 88 -2.15 -17.25 2.89
N PHE A 89 -1.31 -18.17 2.42
CA PHE A 89 -1.76 -19.49 1.98
C PHE A 89 -2.37 -20.33 3.11
N LEU A 90 -1.93 -20.14 4.36
CA LEU A 90 -2.46 -20.87 5.51
C LEU A 90 -3.95 -20.59 5.73
N ASP A 91 -4.37 -19.34 5.57
CA ASP A 91 -5.75 -18.89 5.87
C ASP A 91 -6.63 -18.84 4.61
N TYR A 92 -6.05 -18.51 3.45
CA TYR A 92 -6.78 -18.22 2.22
C TYR A 92 -6.48 -19.18 1.06
N GLN A 93 -5.49 -20.07 1.20
CA GLN A 93 -5.04 -20.99 0.15
C GLN A 93 -4.79 -20.24 -1.17
N THR A 94 -5.53 -20.56 -2.24
CA THR A 94 -5.39 -19.92 -3.55
C THR A 94 -6.23 -18.65 -3.70
N ASP A 95 -7.08 -18.30 -2.73
CA ASP A 95 -7.94 -17.12 -2.77
C ASP A 95 -7.20 -15.85 -2.30
N ARG A 96 -6.22 -15.44 -3.11
CA ARG A 96 -5.46 -14.20 -2.86
C ARG A 96 -6.38 -12.97 -2.79
N ALA A 97 -7.47 -12.96 -3.56
CA ALA A 97 -8.38 -11.82 -3.57
C ALA A 97 -9.01 -11.60 -2.20
N ALA A 98 -9.48 -12.66 -1.53
CA ALA A 98 -10.01 -12.58 -0.17
C ALA A 98 -8.96 -12.10 0.85
N TYR A 99 -7.70 -12.54 0.69
CA TYR A 99 -6.58 -12.05 1.51
C TYR A 99 -6.36 -10.54 1.33
N ILE A 100 -6.32 -10.03 0.08
CA ILE A 100 -6.13 -8.60 -0.18
C ILE A 100 -7.30 -7.79 0.41
N GLU A 101 -8.53 -8.29 0.33
CA GLU A 101 -9.66 -7.63 1.01
C GLU A 101 -9.49 -7.62 2.54
N ALA A 102 -8.94 -8.69 3.13
CA ALA A 102 -8.64 -8.72 4.55
C ALA A 102 -7.53 -7.74 4.93
N PHE A 103 -6.49 -7.63 4.11
CA PHE A 103 -5.45 -6.62 4.26
C PHE A 103 -6.04 -5.20 4.35
N PHE A 104 -6.91 -4.80 3.42
CA PHE A 104 -7.55 -3.47 3.47
C PHE A 104 -8.41 -3.22 4.72
N ARG A 105 -8.99 -4.27 5.30
CA ARG A 105 -9.75 -4.19 6.56
C ARG A 105 -8.88 -4.05 7.81
N ASN A 106 -7.56 -4.19 7.69
CA ASN A 106 -6.63 -4.18 8.83
C ASN A 106 -5.54 -3.10 8.73
N LEU A 107 -5.63 -2.19 7.75
CA LEU A 107 -4.68 -1.10 7.62
C LEU A 107 -4.78 -0.12 8.80
N ASP A 108 -3.64 0.24 9.36
CA ASP A 108 -3.50 1.27 10.37
C ASP A 108 -3.12 2.61 9.71
N TRP A 109 -4.12 3.43 9.47
CA TRP A 109 -3.93 4.77 8.90
C TRP A 109 -3.15 5.69 9.82
N SER A 110 -3.12 5.47 11.14
CA SER A 110 -2.35 6.31 12.05
C SER A 110 -0.85 6.15 11.82
N VAL A 111 -0.40 4.93 11.56
CA VAL A 111 1.01 4.63 11.22
C VAL A 111 1.38 5.26 9.88
N VAL A 112 0.54 5.07 8.85
CA VAL A 112 0.77 5.65 7.51
C VAL A 112 0.84 7.18 7.57
N ASN A 113 -0.07 7.83 8.31
CA ASN A 113 -0.01 9.28 8.52
C ASN A 113 1.23 9.71 9.32
N GLY A 114 1.63 8.93 10.32
CA GLY A 114 2.87 9.17 11.07
C GLY A 114 4.11 9.18 10.17
N TRP A 115 4.16 8.31 9.16
CA TRP A 115 5.22 8.33 8.14
C TRP A 115 5.15 9.54 7.21
N ILE A 116 3.95 9.94 6.78
CA ILE A 116 3.78 11.18 6.00
C ILE A 116 4.39 12.38 6.73
N ASP A 117 4.10 12.50 8.03
CA ASP A 117 4.65 13.58 8.86
C ASP A 117 6.17 13.43 9.07
N ALA A 118 6.64 12.23 9.41
CA ALA A 118 8.06 11.96 9.68
C ALA A 118 8.96 12.21 8.46
N TYR A 119 8.48 11.81 7.27
CA TYR A 119 9.18 12.03 6.01
C TYR A 119 8.90 13.39 5.38
N ARG A 120 8.01 14.20 5.99
CA ARG A 120 7.63 15.54 5.52
C ARG A 120 7.08 15.52 4.09
N ILE A 121 6.25 14.53 3.78
CA ILE A 121 5.61 14.41 2.47
C ILE A 121 4.63 15.60 2.30
N PRO A 122 4.72 16.37 1.19
CA PRO A 122 3.81 17.50 0.95
C PRO A 122 2.37 17.06 0.75
N THR A 123 1.45 17.58 1.55
CA THR A 123 0.01 17.23 1.53
C THR A 123 -0.89 18.30 0.90
N ALA A 124 -0.30 19.40 0.40
CA ALA A 124 -0.99 20.54 -0.19
C ALA A 124 -0.43 20.86 -1.57
#